data_AF-A0A815UFF6-F1
#
_entry.id   AF-A0A815UFF6-F1
#
_cell.length_a   1.000
_cell.length_b   1.000
_cell.length_c   1.000
_cell.angle_alpha   90.00
_cell.angle_beta   90.00
_cell.angle_gamma   90.00
#
_symmetry.space_group_name_H-M   'P 1'
#
loop_
_entity.id
_entity.type
_entity.pdbx_description
1 polymer ?
#
loop_
_entity_poly.entity_id
_entity_poly.type
_entity_poly.pdbx_seq_one_letter_code
_entity_poly.pdbx_strand_id
1 'polypeptide(L)'
;MFGIYDARTANNNTPAHALPGSHKITNLYREWFIRQNLPWNNTDFSGRSDYGPFLAKGIVAGGLFSGADDMKSLDERNYYDKMLGQGLGGIAGAIHDPCYHRACDSIQNINVFAFEKMVQAAAYVLEYLARQDDLQKWLYPEGRSLGVKNQQSQRKYNSINEYFGLPYS
;
A
#
# COMPACT_ATOMS: atom_id res chain seq x y z
N MET A 1 -8.09 9.62 1.28
CA MET A 1 -8.10 8.57 2.33
C MET A 1 -6.71 8.44 2.95
N PHE A 2 -6.59 7.73 4.07
CA PHE A 2 -5.37 7.18 4.64
C PHE A 2 -5.33 5.68 4.31
N GLY A 3 -5.02 5.38 3.05
CA GLY A 3 -5.00 4.03 2.51
C GLY A 3 -3.69 3.32 2.79
N ILE A 4 -3.77 2.02 3.09
CA ILE A 4 -2.66 1.11 3.34
C ILE A 4 -2.79 -0.05 2.35
N TYR A 5 -1.71 -0.38 1.63
CA TYR A 5 -1.73 -1.56 0.76
C TYR A 5 -1.94 -2.84 1.58
N ASP A 6 -2.98 -3.61 1.22
CA ASP A 6 -3.38 -4.82 1.92
C ASP A 6 -2.71 -6.04 1.30
N ALA A 7 -1.71 -6.60 2.00
CA ALA A 7 -1.01 -7.80 1.55
C ALA A 7 -1.90 -9.03 1.33
N ARG A 8 -3.13 -9.07 1.85
CA ARG A 8 -4.12 -10.13 1.53
C ARG A 8 -4.62 -10.08 0.09
N THR A 9 -4.46 -8.95 -0.57
CA THR A 9 -4.87 -8.71 -1.96
C THR A 9 -3.71 -8.88 -2.94
N ALA A 10 -2.53 -9.26 -2.46
CA ALA A 10 -1.39 -9.56 -3.32
C ALA A 10 -1.79 -10.64 -4.33
N ASN A 11 -1.32 -10.51 -5.57
CA ASN A 11 -1.63 -11.43 -6.65
C ASN A 11 -1.26 -12.87 -6.25
N ASN A 12 -2.08 -13.87 -6.61
CA ASN A 12 -1.84 -15.29 -6.30
C ASN A 12 -0.49 -15.82 -6.81
N ASN A 13 0.11 -15.14 -7.79
CA ASN A 13 1.42 -15.45 -8.35
C ASN A 13 2.59 -14.90 -7.51
N THR A 14 2.32 -14.10 -6.47
CA THR A 14 3.34 -13.59 -5.55
C THR A 14 4.04 -14.78 -4.88
N PRO A 15 5.38 -14.89 -4.94
CA PRO A 15 6.09 -15.95 -4.24
C PRO A 15 5.73 -15.94 -2.74
N ALA A 16 5.31 -17.10 -2.23
CA ALA A 16 4.74 -17.22 -0.89
C ALA A 16 5.63 -16.66 0.22
N HIS A 17 6.95 -16.76 0.09
CA HIS A 17 7.91 -16.23 1.06
C HIS A 17 7.85 -14.70 1.23
N ALA A 18 7.29 -13.94 0.28
CA ALA A 18 7.11 -12.50 0.40
C ALA A 18 5.84 -12.11 1.17
N LEU A 19 4.84 -12.98 1.26
CA LEU A 19 3.56 -12.65 1.86
C LEU A 19 3.67 -12.35 3.37
N PRO A 20 4.37 -13.16 4.20
CA PRO A 20 4.46 -12.90 5.64
C PRO A 20 5.04 -11.51 5.96
N GLY A 21 6.12 -11.12 5.28
CA GLY A 21 6.72 -9.79 5.46
C GLY A 21 5.80 -8.66 5.00
N SER A 22 5.13 -8.83 3.85
CA SER A 22 4.18 -7.83 3.35
C SER A 22 3.01 -7.63 4.32
N HIS A 23 2.47 -8.72 4.90
CA HIS A 23 1.46 -8.66 5.95
C HIS A 23 1.95 -7.91 7.20
N LYS A 24 3.20 -8.15 7.62
CA LYS A 24 3.78 -7.43 8.76
C LYS A 24 3.90 -5.93 8.47
N ILE A 25 4.32 -5.53 7.27
CA ILE A 25 4.38 -4.11 6.89
C ILE A 25 2.98 -3.48 6.85
N THR A 26 1.99 -4.14 6.24
CA THR A 26 0.57 -3.68 6.26
C THR A 26 0.11 -3.45 7.71
N ASN A 27 0.38 -4.41 8.61
CA ASN A 27 -0.02 -4.30 10.01
C ASN A 27 0.71 -3.17 10.73
N LEU A 28 2.00 -2.94 10.44
CA LEU A 28 2.78 -1.88 11.07
C LEU A 28 2.24 -0.49 10.73
N TYR A 29 1.84 -0.26 9.47
CA TYR A 29 1.11 0.95 9.08
C TYR A 29 -0.22 1.07 9.82
N ARG A 30 -1.01 -0.02 9.87
CA ARG A 30 -2.32 -0.02 10.56
C ARG A 30 -2.16 0.35 12.03
N GLU A 31 -1.21 -0.26 12.73
CA GLU A 31 -0.90 0.02 14.12
C GLU A 31 -0.45 1.48 14.33
N TRP A 32 0.24 2.07 13.37
CA TRP A 32 0.58 3.49 13.43
C TRP A 32 -0.67 4.37 13.42
N PHE A 33 -1.56 4.21 12.43
CA PHE A 33 -2.80 5.00 12.36
C PHE A 33 -3.70 4.80 13.59
N ILE A 34 -3.83 3.55 14.08
CA ILE A 34 -4.56 3.25 15.31
C ILE A 34 -3.97 4.00 16.51
N ARG A 35 -2.64 3.99 16.68
CA ARG A 35 -1.96 4.70 17.78
C ARG A 35 -2.08 6.22 17.69
N GLN A 36 -2.16 6.76 16.48
CA GLN A 36 -2.41 8.19 16.26
C GLN A 36 -3.90 8.57 16.38
N ASN A 37 -4.78 7.61 16.66
CA ASN A 37 -6.24 7.81 16.64
C ASN A 37 -6.72 8.41 15.30
N LEU A 38 -6.16 7.95 14.20
CA LEU A 38 -6.49 8.37 12.83
C LEU A 38 -7.30 7.27 12.11
N PRO A 39 -8.18 7.65 11.17
CA PRO A 39 -8.85 6.68 10.33
C PRO A 39 -7.84 5.97 9.41
N TRP A 40 -8.21 4.81 8.87
CA TRP A 40 -7.44 4.14 7.81
C TRP A 40 -8.32 3.26 6.94
N ASN A 41 -7.89 3.00 5.71
CA ASN A 41 -8.52 2.04 4.80
C ASN A 41 -7.49 1.08 4.24
N ASN A 42 -7.95 -0.09 3.82
CA ASN A 42 -7.15 -0.94 2.95
C ASN A 42 -7.30 -0.46 1.50
N THR A 43 -6.22 -0.59 0.73
CA THR A 43 -6.23 -0.49 -0.73
C THR A 43 -5.53 -1.72 -1.33
N ASP A 44 -5.95 -2.12 -2.52
CA ASP A 44 -5.51 -3.38 -3.10
C ASP A 44 -4.13 -3.25 -3.75
N PHE A 45 -3.36 -4.34 -3.72
CA PHE A 45 -2.20 -4.53 -4.59
C PHE A 45 -2.65 -4.81 -6.05
N SER A 46 -3.32 -3.83 -6.66
CA SER A 46 -3.93 -3.92 -8.00
C SER A 46 -2.96 -4.03 -9.19
N GLY A 47 -1.67 -3.70 -8.98
CA GLY A 47 -0.66 -3.60 -10.02
C GLY A 47 -0.49 -2.23 -10.64
N ARG A 48 -1.26 -1.23 -10.19
CA ARG A 48 -1.19 0.17 -10.65
C ARG A 48 -0.16 1.01 -9.88
N SER A 49 0.96 0.42 -9.45
CA SER A 49 2.08 1.13 -8.80
C SER A 49 3.36 0.28 -8.81
N ASP A 50 4.47 0.86 -8.35
CA ASP A 50 5.82 0.30 -8.46
C ASP A 50 6.10 -0.91 -7.56
N TYR A 51 5.25 -1.23 -6.59
CA TYR A 51 5.41 -2.44 -5.77
C TYR A 51 5.32 -3.73 -6.59
N GLY A 52 4.69 -3.69 -7.77
CA GLY A 52 4.35 -4.87 -8.55
C GLY A 52 5.57 -5.71 -8.94
N PRO A 53 6.57 -5.13 -9.62
CA PRO A 53 7.80 -5.83 -9.97
C PRO A 53 8.56 -6.41 -8.77
N PHE A 54 8.48 -5.77 -7.60
CA PHE A 54 9.08 -6.28 -6.37
C PHE A 54 8.36 -7.54 -5.87
N LEU A 55 7.02 -7.47 -5.74
CA LEU A 55 6.20 -8.62 -5.35
C LEU A 55 6.38 -9.79 -6.33
N ALA A 56 6.41 -9.53 -7.63
CA ALA A 56 6.64 -10.55 -8.67
C ALA A 56 8.00 -11.27 -8.52
N LYS A 57 8.98 -10.67 -7.84
CA LYS A 57 10.30 -11.23 -7.56
C LYS A 57 10.45 -11.76 -6.12
N GLY A 58 9.36 -11.84 -5.36
CA GLY A 58 9.41 -12.29 -3.97
C GLY A 58 10.06 -11.27 -3.04
N ILE A 59 10.10 -9.99 -3.44
CA ILE A 59 10.54 -8.91 -2.57
C ILE A 59 9.32 -8.42 -1.80
N VAL A 60 9.44 -8.40 -0.46
CA VAL A 60 8.40 -7.90 0.43
C VAL A 60 8.07 -6.44 0.07
N ALA A 61 6.79 -6.12 -0.01
CA ALA A 61 6.33 -4.78 -0.31
C ALA A 61 5.17 -4.37 0.60
N GLY A 62 5.03 -3.07 0.79
CA GLY A 62 3.96 -2.42 1.53
C GLY A 62 4.02 -0.93 1.23
N GLY A 63 3.00 -0.19 1.65
CA GLY A 63 2.98 1.24 1.41
C GLY A 63 1.63 1.86 1.70
N LEU A 64 1.53 3.11 1.28
CA LEU A 64 0.42 4.00 1.55
C LEU A 64 -0.16 4.54 0.25
N PHE A 65 -1.44 4.92 0.30
CA PHE A 65 -2.15 5.49 -0.83
C PHE A 65 -3.22 6.48 -0.34
N SER A 66 -3.34 7.64 -0.98
CA SER A 66 -4.31 8.67 -0.56
C SER A 66 -5.62 8.65 -1.33
N GLY A 67 -5.78 7.73 -2.29
CA GLY A 67 -6.85 7.77 -3.30
C GLY A 67 -6.37 8.45 -4.59
N ALA A 68 -7.04 8.14 -5.70
CA ALA A 68 -6.78 8.73 -7.02
C ALA A 68 -8.10 8.99 -7.75
N ASP A 69 -8.41 8.22 -8.78
CA ASP A 69 -9.61 8.29 -9.63
C ASP A 69 -10.85 7.64 -9.02
N ASP A 70 -10.73 7.01 -7.84
CA ASP A 70 -11.81 6.35 -7.12
C ASP A 70 -12.70 7.34 -6.34
N MET A 71 -13.97 6.97 -6.17
CA MET A 71 -14.97 7.79 -5.47
C MET A 71 -14.99 7.50 -3.97
N LYS A 72 -14.95 8.56 -3.16
CA LYS A 72 -15.16 8.48 -1.71
C LYS A 72 -16.59 8.05 -1.42
N SER A 73 -16.76 6.91 -0.77
CA SER A 73 -18.09 6.40 -0.40
C SER A 73 -18.70 7.20 0.75
N LEU A 74 -20.02 7.06 0.94
CA LEU A 74 -20.72 7.65 2.08
C LEU A 74 -20.18 7.11 3.42
N ASP A 75 -19.92 5.80 3.47
CA ASP A 75 -19.40 5.14 4.67
C ASP A 75 -17.98 5.57 4.99
N GLU A 76 -17.12 5.70 3.97
CA GLU A 76 -15.78 6.23 4.16
C GLU A 76 -15.84 7.67 4.69
N ARG A 77 -16.64 8.55 4.06
CA ARG A 77 -16.82 9.92 4.55
C ARG A 77 -17.28 9.94 6.00
N ASN A 78 -18.31 9.17 6.36
CA ASN A 78 -18.84 9.07 7.72
C ASN A 78 -17.78 8.60 8.72
N TYR A 79 -16.99 7.58 8.35
CA TYR A 79 -15.92 7.06 9.19
C TYR A 79 -14.84 8.10 9.48
N TYR A 80 -14.41 8.85 8.45
CA TYR A 80 -13.39 9.89 8.63
C TYR A 80 -13.94 11.07 9.44
N ASP A 81 -15.20 11.45 9.22
CA ASP A 81 -15.86 12.50 9.99
C ASP A 81 -15.91 12.15 11.49
N LYS A 82 -16.23 10.89 11.81
CA LYS A 82 -16.23 10.39 13.19
C LYS A 82 -14.84 10.42 13.82
N MET A 83 -13.80 10.05 13.06
CA MET A 83 -12.44 9.91 13.58
C MET A 83 -11.69 11.24 13.67
N LEU A 84 -11.89 12.14 12.69
CA LEU A 84 -11.16 13.39 12.57
C LEU A 84 -11.93 14.57 13.19
N GLY A 85 -13.25 14.48 13.27
CA GLY A 85 -14.14 15.56 13.68
C GLY A 85 -15.11 15.95 12.56
N GLN A 86 -16.27 16.49 12.97
CA GLN A 86 -17.35 16.84 12.05
C GLN A 86 -16.89 17.84 10.98
N GLY A 87 -17.15 17.52 9.72
CA GLY A 87 -16.74 18.29 8.54
C GLY A 87 -15.37 17.93 7.97
N LEU A 88 -14.61 17.04 8.62
CA LEU A 88 -13.27 16.64 8.17
C LEU A 88 -13.25 15.30 7.41
N GLY A 89 -14.41 14.66 7.23
CA GLY A 89 -14.54 13.43 6.45
C GLY A 89 -14.35 13.56 4.93
N GLY A 90 -14.38 14.79 4.41
CA GLY A 90 -14.42 15.09 2.98
C GLY A 90 -15.85 15.01 2.41
N ILE A 91 -15.95 14.87 1.08
CA ILE A 91 -17.23 14.90 0.36
C ILE A 91 -17.55 13.51 -0.18
N ALA A 92 -18.69 12.93 0.23
CA ALA A 92 -19.15 11.66 -0.32
C ALA A 92 -19.54 11.82 -1.80
N GLY A 93 -19.21 10.83 -2.64
CA GLY A 93 -19.43 10.84 -4.08
C GLY A 93 -18.43 11.67 -4.87
N ALA A 94 -17.51 12.38 -4.22
CA ALA A 94 -16.40 13.04 -4.89
C ALA A 94 -15.26 12.05 -5.17
N ILE A 95 -14.53 12.28 -6.27
CA ILE A 95 -13.26 11.59 -6.56
C ILE A 95 -12.23 12.00 -5.50
N HIS A 96 -11.41 11.06 -5.04
CA HIS A 96 -10.38 11.35 -4.04
C HIS A 96 -9.40 12.43 -4.48
N ASP A 97 -8.91 12.32 -5.72
CA ASP A 97 -8.12 13.34 -6.39
C ASP A 97 -8.81 13.75 -7.71
N PRO A 98 -9.58 14.85 -7.73
CA PRO A 98 -10.23 15.32 -8.95
C PRO A 98 -9.25 15.80 -10.02
N CYS A 99 -7.98 16.01 -9.67
CA CYS A 99 -6.90 16.44 -10.56
C CYS A 99 -5.98 15.30 -11.00
N TYR A 100 -6.24 14.04 -10.63
CA TYR A 100 -5.44 12.89 -11.04
C TYR A 100 -5.20 12.87 -12.56
N HIS A 101 -3.93 12.91 -12.98
CA HIS A 101 -3.48 13.01 -14.39
C HIS A 101 -4.00 14.23 -15.17
N ARG A 102 -4.29 15.35 -14.48
CA ARG A 102 -4.75 16.61 -15.10
C ARG A 102 -3.76 17.73 -14.86
N ALA A 103 -3.87 18.80 -15.64
CA ALA A 103 -3.00 19.97 -15.50
C ALA A 103 -3.12 20.70 -14.14
N CYS A 104 -4.19 20.46 -13.38
CA CYS A 104 -4.38 21.00 -12.04
C CYS A 104 -3.72 20.18 -10.93
N ASP A 105 -3.04 19.08 -11.26
CA ASP A 105 -2.20 18.33 -10.30
C ASP A 105 -0.92 19.10 -10.01
N SER A 106 -1.02 20.01 -9.04
CA SER A 106 0.04 20.92 -8.61
C SER A 106 0.09 21.00 -7.09
N ILE A 107 1.01 21.78 -6.53
CA ILE A 107 1.09 22.01 -5.08
C ILE A 107 -0.20 22.60 -4.48
N GLN A 108 -1.07 23.18 -5.31
CA GLN A 108 -2.39 23.66 -4.88
C GLN A 108 -3.40 22.53 -4.64
N ASN A 109 -3.15 21.32 -5.15
CA ASN A 109 -4.01 20.14 -5.00
C ASN A 109 -3.58 19.23 -3.84
N ILE A 110 -2.80 19.74 -2.88
CA ILE A 110 -2.33 18.95 -1.74
C ILE A 110 -3.18 19.24 -0.50
N ASN A 111 -3.77 18.19 0.08
CA ASN A 111 -4.27 18.24 1.45
C ASN A 111 -3.09 18.11 2.43
N VAL A 112 -2.64 19.22 3.00
CA VAL A 112 -1.43 19.29 3.85
C VAL A 112 -1.52 18.39 5.07
N PHE A 113 -2.69 18.33 5.73
CA PHE A 113 -2.89 17.44 6.88
C PHE A 113 -2.71 15.97 6.48
N ALA A 114 -3.32 15.55 5.37
CA ALA A 114 -3.18 14.20 4.89
C ALA A 114 -1.74 13.88 4.48
N PHE A 115 -1.08 14.78 3.74
CA PHE A 115 0.31 14.65 3.37
C PHE A 115 1.21 14.44 4.60
N GLU A 116 1.07 15.27 5.62
CA GLU A 116 1.86 15.18 6.85
C GLU A 116 1.67 13.81 7.54
N LYS A 117 0.43 13.34 7.69
CA LYS A 117 0.17 12.05 8.36
C LYS A 117 0.69 10.87 7.56
N MET A 118 0.59 10.91 6.24
CA MET A 118 1.13 9.86 5.37
C MET A 118 2.67 9.83 5.41
N VAL A 119 3.33 10.99 5.44
CA VAL A 119 4.79 11.09 5.59
C VAL A 119 5.23 10.58 6.96
N GLN A 120 4.53 10.94 8.04
CA GLN A 120 4.84 10.44 9.39
C GLN A 120 4.68 8.91 9.50
N ALA A 121 3.62 8.36 8.90
CA ALA A 121 3.42 6.92 8.81
C ALA A 121 4.56 6.22 8.06
N ALA A 122 4.96 6.76 6.90
CA ALA A 122 6.07 6.23 6.11
C ALA A 122 7.39 6.28 6.88
N ALA A 123 7.70 7.42 7.51
CA ALA A 123 8.90 7.59 8.32
C ALA A 123 8.93 6.62 9.50
N TYR A 124 7.81 6.42 10.19
CA TYR A 124 7.69 5.46 11.28
C TYR A 124 8.02 4.02 10.84
N VAL A 125 7.44 3.57 9.72
CA VAL A 125 7.71 2.23 9.19
C VAL A 125 9.17 2.09 8.76
N LEU A 126 9.72 3.08 8.07
CA LEU A 126 11.14 3.08 7.68
C LEU A 126 12.07 2.99 8.89
N GLU A 127 11.83 3.80 9.93
CA GLU A 127 12.62 3.76 11.16
C GLU A 127 12.52 2.39 11.85
N TYR A 128 11.30 1.87 11.99
CA TYR A 128 11.07 0.57 12.62
C TYR A 128 11.83 -0.55 11.89
N LEU A 129 11.80 -0.56 10.56
CA LEU A 129 12.52 -1.55 9.75
C LEU A 129 14.04 -1.37 9.83
N ALA A 130 14.54 -0.13 9.81
CA ALA A 130 15.97 0.17 9.92
C ALA A 130 16.56 -0.25 11.27
N ARG A 131 15.74 -0.35 12.31
CA ARG A 131 16.12 -0.73 13.68
C ARG A 131 15.93 -2.23 13.98
N GLN A 132 15.53 -3.05 13.00
CA GLN A 132 15.46 -4.49 13.20
C GLN A 132 16.86 -5.10 13.28
N ASP A 133 17.15 -5.81 14.37
CA ASP A 133 18.42 -6.52 14.55
C ASP A 133 18.67 -7.55 13.42
N ASP A 134 17.61 -8.23 13.00
CA ASP A 134 17.61 -9.14 11.86
C ASP A 134 16.44 -8.86 10.92
N LEU A 135 16.61 -7.83 10.09
CA LEU A 135 15.60 -7.42 9.12
C LEU A 135 15.24 -8.54 8.14
N GLN A 136 16.22 -9.36 7.71
CA GLN A 136 15.94 -10.45 6.76
C GLN A 136 15.03 -11.50 7.37
N LYS A 137 15.31 -11.96 8.60
CA LYS A 137 14.43 -12.89 9.31
C LYS A 137 13.08 -12.27 9.64
N TRP A 138 13.04 -10.96 9.94
CA TRP A 138 11.78 -10.28 10.17
C TRP A 138 10.89 -10.27 8.92
N LEU A 139 11.45 -9.90 7.76
CA LEU A 139 10.75 -9.86 6.47
C LEU A 139 10.43 -11.27 5.93
N TYR A 140 11.34 -12.21 6.14
CA TYR A 140 11.28 -13.58 5.61
C TYR A 140 11.43 -14.60 6.74
N PRO A 141 10.42 -14.75 7.62
CA PRO A 141 10.51 -15.62 8.79
C PRO A 141 10.71 -17.10 8.42
N GLU A 142 10.28 -17.50 7.23
CA GLU A 142 10.44 -18.84 6.67
C GLU A 142 11.66 -18.95 5.72
N GLY A 143 12.47 -17.89 5.65
CA GLY A 143 13.62 -17.77 4.75
C GLY A 143 13.26 -17.15 3.40
N ARG A 144 14.21 -16.39 2.85
CA ARG A 144 14.14 -15.86 1.49
C ARG A 144 14.81 -16.85 0.55
N SER A 145 14.05 -17.47 -0.35
CA SER A 145 14.65 -18.31 -1.39
C SER A 145 15.31 -17.42 -2.45
N LEU A 146 16.54 -16.98 -2.17
CA LEU A 146 17.43 -16.38 -3.15
C LEU A 146 18.03 -17.53 -3.96
N GLY A 147 17.38 -17.86 -5.08
CA GLY A 147 17.58 -19.11 -5.82
C GLY A 147 19.04 -19.57 -5.92
N VAL A 148 19.37 -20.62 -5.17
CA VAL A 148 20.34 -21.64 -5.55
C VAL A 148 19.69 -22.98 -5.18
N LYS A 149 19.28 -23.72 -6.21
CA LYS A 149 18.62 -25.05 -6.25
C LYS A 149 17.10 -25.02 -6.46
N ASN A 150 16.72 -25.56 -7.63
CA ASN A 150 15.39 -25.82 -8.19
C ASN A 150 14.69 -24.64 -8.90
N GLN A 151 15.13 -24.40 -10.15
CA GLN A 151 14.38 -23.68 -11.20
C GLN A 151 13.13 -24.44 -11.68
N GLN A 152 12.42 -25.16 -10.81
CA GLN A 152 11.14 -25.77 -11.15
C GLN A 152 10.04 -25.01 -10.44
N SER A 153 9.16 -24.41 -11.26
CA SER A 153 7.85 -23.81 -10.96
C SER A 153 7.73 -22.34 -10.50
N GLN A 154 8.76 -21.49 -10.58
CA GLN A 154 8.48 -20.04 -10.61
C GLN A 154 8.11 -19.65 -12.04
N ARG A 155 6.82 -19.38 -12.28
CA ARG A 155 6.32 -18.89 -13.55
C ARG A 155 7.05 -17.59 -13.88
N LYS A 156 7.79 -17.58 -15.00
CA LYS A 156 8.44 -16.36 -15.52
C LYS A 156 7.38 -15.54 -16.24
N TYR A 157 7.20 -14.30 -15.82
CA TYR A 157 6.35 -13.33 -16.49
C TYR A 157 7.22 -12.46 -17.41
N ASN A 158 6.76 -12.22 -18.63
CA ASN A 158 7.43 -11.37 -19.61
C ASN A 158 7.11 -9.88 -19.40
N SER A 159 6.08 -9.57 -18.61
CA SER A 159 5.71 -8.19 -18.24
C SER A 159 4.96 -8.12 -16.92
N ILE A 160 4.84 -6.90 -16.37
CA ILE A 160 4.03 -6.65 -15.18
C ILE A 160 2.53 -6.84 -15.45
N ASN A 161 2.08 -6.53 -16.67
CA ASN A 161 0.71 -6.76 -17.11
C ASN A 161 0.39 -8.26 -17.13
N GLU A 162 1.32 -9.10 -17.59
CA GLU A 162 1.16 -10.56 -17.53
C GLU A 162 1.07 -11.07 -16.08
N TYR A 163 1.86 -10.51 -15.16
CA TYR A 163 1.83 -10.88 -13.75
C TYR A 163 0.50 -10.54 -13.08
N PHE A 164 -0.06 -9.35 -13.35
CA PHE A 164 -1.35 -8.92 -12.81
C PHE A 164 -2.58 -9.34 -13.65
N GLY A 165 -2.39 -9.94 -14.83
CA GLY A 165 -3.49 -10.25 -15.75
C GLY A 165 -4.16 -9.00 -16.36
N LEU A 166 -3.41 -7.90 -16.50
CA LEU A 166 -3.89 -6.65 -17.08
C LEU A 166 -3.78 -6.69 -18.62
N PRO A 167 -4.69 -6.03 -19.36
CA PRO A 167 -4.59 -5.94 -20.81
C PRO A 167 -3.28 -5.26 -21.24
N TYR A 168 -2.74 -5.64 -22.39
CA TYR A 168 -1.66 -4.89 -23.02
C TYR A 168 -2.24 -3.57 -23.54
N SER A 169 -1.81 -2.46 -22.93
CA SER A 169 -2.13 -1.09 -23.36
C SER A 169 -1.22 -0.64 -24.50
#